data_AF-A0A6C2CSI3-F1
#
_entry.id   AF-A0A6C2CSI3-F1
#
_cell.length_a   1.000
_cell.length_b   1.000
_cell.length_c   1.000
_cell.angle_alpha   90.00
_cell.angle_beta   90.00
_cell.angle_gamma   90.00
#
_symmetry.space_group_name_H-M   'P 1'
#
loop_
_entity.id
_entity.type
_entity.pdbx_description
1 polymer ?
#
loop_
_entity_poly.entity_id
_entity_poly.type
_entity_poly.pdbx_seq_one_letter_code
_entity_poly.pdbx_strand_id
1 'polypeptide(L)'
;MSTLANHLMTVDEAAALIAAGHFLMLAGDEALLRRLPAGNWIGGTIPYFMGEHGGLASRALLFVTEIPVTAGAPEIRFYDITNLEHVCEDGPANGYSLIIIPAFSGTHSLYARKAPSFADMFIKPVVGWIAGSHLDDFGKVAPLVVNGLERAFDGERAVVMHVPLPESAFARIEIFNTLGQGDGDSLRFPETGFSAHRCLVNGVDTDFAAYLEARQADVRLPLVADYGGASINVSIKGVDSIAGRVDFYAPVFDDVEYRLAAPVDFNLAQGAEVEALPLWSCNCILNYLYCGLEGRTTGALTGPMTFGEIAYLLLNQTQVYLSIEQA
;
A
#
# COMPACT_ATOMS: atom_id res chain seq x y z
N MET A 1 -1.72 -20.44 22.94
CA MET A 1 -1.94 -19.73 21.66
C MET A 1 -0.59 -19.62 21.01
N SER A 2 -0.44 -20.07 19.76
CA SER A 2 0.76 -19.77 18.99
C SER A 2 0.90 -18.25 18.89
N THR A 3 2.06 -17.69 19.20
CA THR A 3 2.38 -16.28 18.90
C THR A 3 2.41 -16.15 17.38
N LEU A 4 1.52 -15.33 16.82
CA LEU A 4 1.44 -15.09 15.38
C LEU A 4 2.81 -14.67 14.83
N ALA A 5 3.23 -15.27 13.72
CA ALA A 5 4.47 -14.90 13.06
C ALA A 5 4.27 -13.60 12.27
N ASN A 6 4.97 -12.52 12.65
CA ASN A 6 5.02 -11.27 11.89
C ASN A 6 6.44 -10.70 11.85
N HIS A 7 7.32 -11.33 11.08
CA HIS A 7 8.75 -11.02 11.10
C HIS A 7 9.49 -11.48 9.82
N LEU A 8 10.77 -11.12 9.75
CA LEU A 8 11.69 -11.53 8.69
C LEU A 8 12.14 -12.98 8.89
N MET A 9 12.07 -13.78 7.83
CA MET A 9 12.40 -15.21 7.82
C MET A 9 13.16 -15.59 6.55
N THR A 10 13.89 -16.70 6.61
CA THR A 10 14.48 -17.34 5.44
C THR A 10 13.43 -18.10 4.63
N VAL A 11 13.77 -18.48 3.39
CA VAL A 11 12.91 -19.31 2.53
C VAL A 11 12.56 -20.65 3.19
N ASP A 12 13.51 -21.27 3.90
CA ASP A 12 13.31 -22.59 4.51
C ASP A 12 12.34 -22.52 5.70
N GLU A 13 12.44 -21.46 6.52
CA GLU A 13 11.50 -21.19 7.61
C GLU A 13 10.08 -20.90 7.09
N ALA A 14 9.96 -20.06 6.07
CA ALA A 14 8.68 -19.78 5.43
C ALA A 14 8.08 -21.06 4.80
N ALA A 15 8.89 -21.89 4.15
CA ALA A 15 8.46 -23.15 3.58
C ALA A 15 7.95 -24.14 4.66
N ALA A 16 8.54 -24.13 5.86
CA ALA A 16 8.06 -24.94 6.97
C ALA A 16 6.66 -24.51 7.44
N LEU A 17 6.38 -23.20 7.52
CA LEU A 17 5.05 -22.69 7.83
C LEU A 17 4.03 -23.06 6.74
N ILE A 18 4.41 -22.95 5.46
CA ILE A 18 3.55 -23.37 4.34
C ILE A 18 3.24 -24.87 4.44
N ALA A 19 4.23 -25.71 4.72
CA ALA A 19 4.06 -27.16 4.86
C ALA A 19 3.20 -27.55 6.07
N ALA A 20 3.19 -26.75 7.13
CA ALA A 20 2.31 -26.90 8.27
C ALA A 20 0.87 -26.42 8.00
N GLY A 21 0.58 -25.87 6.82
CA GLY A 21 -0.77 -25.51 6.38
C GLY A 21 -1.25 -24.14 6.86
N HIS A 22 -0.36 -23.31 7.41
CA HIS A 22 -0.69 -21.95 7.83
C HIS A 22 -1.13 -21.09 6.64
N PHE A 23 -2.05 -20.16 6.90
CA PHE A 23 -2.39 -19.11 5.94
C PHE A 23 -1.43 -17.94 6.11
N LEU A 24 -0.80 -17.49 5.03
CA LEU A 24 0.30 -16.51 5.10
C LEU A 24 0.15 -15.39 4.07
N MET A 25 0.61 -14.19 4.44
CA MET A 25 0.97 -13.10 3.52
C MET A 25 2.47 -12.93 3.50
N LEU A 26 3.07 -12.90 2.31
CA LEU A 26 4.51 -12.82 2.13
C LEU A 26 4.93 -11.64 1.27
N ALA A 27 6.01 -10.99 1.68
CA ALA A 27 6.67 -9.93 0.94
C ALA A 27 8.15 -10.27 0.75
N GLY A 28 8.69 -10.09 -0.46
CA GLY A 28 10.10 -10.36 -0.70
C GLY A 28 10.60 -10.14 -2.11
N ASP A 29 11.88 -10.42 -2.34
CA ASP A 29 12.45 -10.46 -3.69
C ASP A 29 11.87 -11.64 -4.50
N GLU A 30 11.65 -11.43 -5.80
CA GLU A 30 11.08 -12.43 -6.70
C GLU A 30 11.85 -13.76 -6.66
N ALA A 31 13.18 -13.71 -6.60
CA ALA A 31 14.02 -14.90 -6.58
C ALA A 31 13.78 -15.78 -5.35
N LEU A 32 13.40 -15.17 -4.22
CA LEU A 32 13.04 -15.88 -3.00
C LEU A 32 11.62 -16.46 -3.10
N LEU A 33 10.65 -15.65 -3.55
CA LEU A 33 9.25 -16.07 -3.67
C LEU A 33 9.11 -17.29 -4.60
N ARG A 34 9.89 -17.36 -5.69
CA ARG A 34 9.89 -18.49 -6.63
C ARG A 34 10.37 -19.82 -6.02
N ARG A 35 11.10 -19.78 -4.91
CA ARG A 35 11.62 -20.97 -4.23
C ARG A 35 10.62 -21.60 -3.26
N LEU A 36 9.54 -20.90 -2.92
CA LEU A 36 8.56 -21.38 -1.97
C LEU A 36 7.69 -22.51 -2.55
N PRO A 37 7.28 -23.48 -1.72
CA PRO A 37 6.33 -24.51 -2.13
C PRO A 37 4.92 -23.94 -2.31
N ALA A 38 4.06 -24.72 -2.97
CA ALA A 38 2.64 -24.38 -3.07
C ALA A 38 1.98 -24.51 -1.68
N GLY A 39 0.97 -23.67 -1.42
CA GLY A 39 0.16 -23.73 -0.20
C GLY A 39 -0.69 -22.49 0.02
N ASN A 40 -1.16 -22.29 1.25
CA ASN A 40 -2.18 -21.30 1.59
C ASN A 40 -1.61 -19.89 1.74
N TRP A 41 -1.06 -19.29 0.69
CA TRP A 41 -0.43 -17.99 0.80
C TRP A 41 -0.66 -17.05 -0.38
N ILE A 42 -0.62 -15.75 -0.10
CA ILE A 42 -0.51 -14.70 -1.11
C ILE A 42 0.81 -13.98 -0.93
N GLY A 43 1.38 -13.46 -2.01
CA GLY A 43 2.60 -12.67 -1.88
C GLY A 43 2.77 -11.59 -2.93
N GLY A 44 3.68 -10.67 -2.66
CA GLY A 44 4.05 -9.59 -3.56
C GLY A 44 5.56 -9.34 -3.55
N THR A 45 6.08 -8.86 -4.67
CA THR A 45 7.48 -8.44 -4.74
C THR A 45 7.68 -7.14 -3.97
N ILE A 46 8.61 -7.12 -3.02
CA ILE A 46 9.15 -5.91 -2.37
C ILE A 46 10.35 -6.32 -1.49
N PRO A 47 11.56 -5.79 -1.73
CA PRO A 47 12.75 -6.13 -0.94
C PRO A 47 13.06 -5.09 0.15
N TYR A 48 12.04 -4.40 0.68
CA TYR A 48 12.17 -3.37 1.72
C TYR A 48 11.20 -3.63 2.87
N PHE A 49 11.70 -3.51 4.10
CA PHE A 49 10.97 -3.90 5.30
C PHE A 49 11.25 -2.95 6.46
N MET A 50 10.29 -2.85 7.38
CA MET A 50 10.52 -2.51 8.78
C MET A 50 10.62 -3.81 9.57
N GLY A 51 11.81 -4.14 10.08
CA GLY A 51 12.03 -5.26 10.98
C GLY A 51 12.13 -4.81 12.45
N GLU A 52 12.29 -5.78 13.36
CA GLU A 52 12.43 -5.51 14.80
C GLU A 52 13.66 -4.65 15.15
N HIS A 53 14.69 -4.67 14.29
CA HIS A 53 15.92 -3.91 14.45
C HIS A 53 15.99 -2.67 13.54
N GLY A 54 14.87 -2.29 12.93
CA GLY A 54 14.74 -1.13 12.07
C GLY A 54 14.53 -1.47 10.59
N GLY A 55 14.52 -0.43 9.77
CA GLY A 55 14.37 -0.55 8.33
C GLY A 55 15.51 -1.34 7.69
N LEU A 56 15.16 -2.20 6.72
CA LEU A 56 16.09 -3.09 6.04
C LEU A 56 15.70 -3.25 4.56
N ALA A 57 16.66 -3.03 3.67
CA ALA A 57 16.60 -3.53 2.29
C ALA A 57 17.24 -4.93 2.22
N SER A 58 16.49 -5.96 1.81
CA SER A 58 16.99 -7.34 1.76
C SER A 58 16.44 -8.13 0.58
N ARG A 59 17.35 -8.86 -0.08
CA ARG A 59 17.04 -9.90 -1.08
C ARG A 59 17.35 -11.30 -0.59
N ALA A 60 17.59 -11.45 0.72
CA ALA A 60 17.92 -12.72 1.37
C ALA A 60 16.83 -13.21 2.32
N LEU A 61 15.94 -12.31 2.76
CA LEU A 61 14.86 -12.59 3.71
C LEU A 61 13.51 -12.27 3.08
N LEU A 62 12.49 -13.00 3.53
CA LEU A 62 11.08 -12.76 3.28
C LEU A 62 10.48 -12.15 4.54
N PHE A 63 9.56 -11.21 4.40
CA PHE A 63 8.70 -10.83 5.51
C PHE A 63 7.43 -11.67 5.46
N VAL A 64 7.14 -12.37 6.56
CA VAL A 64 6.04 -13.35 6.65
C VAL A 64 5.08 -12.90 7.73
N THR A 65 3.80 -12.76 7.36
CA THR A 65 2.69 -12.53 8.28
C THR A 65 1.76 -13.73 8.26
N GLU A 66 1.58 -14.37 9.42
CA GLU A 66 0.59 -15.43 9.62
C GLU A 66 -0.82 -14.84 9.78
N ILE A 67 -1.77 -15.42 9.04
CA ILE A 67 -3.17 -15.04 9.04
C ILE A 67 -3.96 -16.08 9.86
N PRO A 68 -4.54 -15.71 11.02
CA PRO A 68 -5.25 -16.64 11.87
C PRO A 68 -6.56 -17.11 11.22
N VAL A 69 -6.82 -18.41 11.32
CA VAL A 69 -8.07 -19.03 10.87
C VAL A 69 -8.98 -19.26 12.07
N THR A 70 -9.87 -18.30 12.34
CA THR A 70 -10.71 -18.27 13.55
C THR A 70 -12.18 -18.60 13.33
N ALA A 71 -12.64 -18.62 12.08
CA ALA A 71 -14.03 -18.95 11.72
C ALA A 71 -14.11 -19.90 10.54
N GLY A 72 -14.01 -19.36 9.32
CA GLY A 72 -13.95 -20.11 8.07
C GLY A 72 -12.54 -20.12 7.48
N ALA A 73 -12.28 -21.07 6.57
CA ALA A 73 -11.03 -21.08 5.80
C ALA A 73 -10.97 -19.83 4.90
N PRO A 74 -9.85 -19.08 4.90
CA PRO A 74 -9.68 -17.99 3.95
C PRO A 74 -9.71 -18.46 2.50
N GLU A 75 -10.22 -17.61 1.61
CA GLU A 75 -10.27 -17.87 0.17
C GLU A 75 -9.25 -17.00 -0.56
N ILE A 76 -8.44 -17.59 -1.44
CA ILE A 76 -7.42 -16.89 -2.22
C ILE A 76 -7.83 -16.86 -3.69
N ARG A 77 -7.83 -15.68 -4.31
CA ARG A 77 -8.14 -15.54 -5.74
C ARG A 77 -7.48 -14.34 -6.40
N PHE A 78 -7.48 -14.36 -7.73
CA PHE A 78 -7.05 -13.24 -8.55
C PHE A 78 -8.23 -12.37 -8.96
N TYR A 79 -7.96 -11.07 -9.08
CA TYR A 79 -8.86 -10.08 -9.69
C TYR A 79 -8.14 -9.34 -10.80
N ASP A 80 -8.83 -9.11 -11.91
CA ASP A 80 -8.35 -8.34 -13.04
C ASP A 80 -9.25 -7.14 -13.30
N ILE A 81 -8.95 -6.37 -14.34
CA ILE A 81 -9.69 -5.15 -14.69
C ILE A 81 -11.19 -5.37 -15.00
N THR A 82 -11.63 -6.61 -15.19
CA THR A 82 -13.01 -6.96 -15.54
C THR A 82 -13.86 -7.39 -14.34
N ASN A 83 -13.24 -7.73 -13.21
CA ASN A 83 -13.94 -8.23 -12.03
C ASN A 83 -13.48 -7.61 -10.70
N LEU A 84 -12.48 -6.72 -10.71
CA LEU A 84 -11.97 -6.06 -9.51
C LEU A 84 -13.06 -5.32 -8.72
N GLU A 85 -14.10 -4.83 -9.40
CA GLU A 85 -15.24 -4.15 -8.76
C GLU A 85 -16.04 -5.04 -7.79
N HIS A 86 -15.93 -6.36 -7.93
CA HIS A 86 -16.59 -7.34 -7.05
C HIS A 86 -15.76 -7.71 -5.81
N VAL A 87 -14.56 -7.16 -5.64
CA VAL A 87 -13.62 -7.55 -4.56
C VAL A 87 -14.24 -7.50 -3.16
N CYS A 88 -15.12 -6.53 -2.91
CA CYS A 88 -15.84 -6.41 -1.65
C CYS A 88 -17.02 -7.38 -1.59
N GLU A 89 -17.82 -7.48 -2.65
CA GLU A 89 -18.99 -8.38 -2.71
C GLU A 89 -18.59 -9.84 -2.47
N ASP A 90 -17.48 -10.27 -3.08
CA ASP A 90 -16.89 -11.60 -2.93
C ASP A 90 -16.21 -11.83 -1.57
N GLY A 91 -15.94 -10.75 -0.82
CA GLY A 91 -15.43 -10.81 0.55
C GLY A 91 -16.47 -11.33 1.55
N PRO A 92 -16.02 -11.78 2.74
CA PRO A 92 -16.91 -12.37 3.74
C PRO A 92 -17.93 -11.33 4.26
N ALA A 93 -19.08 -11.82 4.74
CA ALA A 93 -20.09 -10.96 5.36
C ALA A 93 -19.56 -10.30 6.66
N ASN A 94 -18.79 -11.04 7.45
CA ASN A 94 -17.99 -10.51 8.55
C ASN A 94 -16.53 -10.99 8.42
N GLY A 95 -15.60 -10.05 8.33
CA GLY A 95 -14.20 -10.34 8.08
C GLY A 95 -13.49 -9.18 7.40
N TYR A 96 -12.43 -9.51 6.67
CA TYR A 96 -11.68 -8.54 5.88
C TYR A 96 -11.10 -9.20 4.63
N SER A 97 -10.67 -8.38 3.67
CA SER A 97 -9.94 -8.83 2.48
C SER A 97 -8.55 -8.21 2.48
N LEU A 98 -7.51 -9.06 2.37
CA LEU A 98 -6.12 -8.65 2.23
C LEU A 98 -5.70 -8.70 0.76
N ILE A 99 -5.46 -7.54 0.14
CA ILE A 99 -5.18 -7.40 -1.29
C ILE A 99 -3.73 -7.01 -1.56
N ILE A 100 -3.13 -7.57 -2.60
CA ILE A 100 -1.85 -7.13 -3.15
C ILE A 100 -2.02 -6.86 -4.64
N ILE A 101 -1.59 -5.69 -5.10
CA ILE A 101 -1.70 -5.29 -6.51
C ILE A 101 -0.30 -4.99 -7.08
N PRO A 102 0.08 -5.50 -8.27
CA PRO A 102 1.32 -5.10 -8.94
C PRO A 102 1.33 -3.59 -9.26
N ALA A 103 2.36 -2.85 -8.83
CA ALA A 103 2.46 -1.43 -9.18
C ALA A 103 2.47 -1.23 -10.69
N PHE A 104 1.87 -0.12 -11.12
CA PHE A 104 1.80 0.32 -12.51
C PHE A 104 1.01 -0.59 -13.47
N SER A 105 0.34 -1.62 -12.97
CA SER A 105 -0.56 -2.46 -13.78
C SER A 105 -1.88 -1.75 -14.13
N GLY A 106 -2.62 -2.33 -15.08
CA GLY A 106 -3.98 -1.90 -15.39
C GLY A 106 -4.91 -1.99 -14.16
N THR A 107 -4.74 -3.03 -13.34
CA THR A 107 -5.53 -3.24 -12.11
C THR A 107 -5.20 -2.21 -11.04
N HIS A 108 -3.92 -1.85 -10.86
CA HIS A 108 -3.54 -0.76 -9.95
C HIS A 108 -4.20 0.56 -10.36
N SER A 109 -4.17 0.87 -11.66
CA SER A 109 -4.79 2.07 -12.21
C SER A 109 -6.32 2.07 -12.06
N LEU A 110 -6.96 0.91 -12.24
CA LEU A 110 -8.40 0.75 -12.04
C LEU A 110 -8.78 0.93 -10.58
N TYR A 111 -8.09 0.24 -9.67
CA TYR A 111 -8.34 0.32 -8.23
C TYR A 111 -8.24 1.77 -7.75
N ALA A 112 -7.12 2.42 -8.06
CA ALA A 112 -6.86 3.79 -7.67
C ALA A 112 -8.01 4.73 -8.07
N ARG A 113 -8.58 4.55 -9.28
CA ARG A 113 -9.64 5.42 -9.81
C ARG A 113 -11.06 5.04 -9.41
N LYS A 114 -11.33 3.76 -9.21
CA LYS A 114 -12.71 3.24 -9.14
C LYS A 114 -13.06 2.62 -7.79
N ALA A 115 -12.09 2.38 -6.90
CA ALA A 115 -12.33 1.82 -5.58
C ALA A 115 -13.45 2.54 -4.79
N PRO A 116 -13.55 3.89 -4.76
CA PRO A 116 -14.64 4.56 -4.05
C PRO A 116 -16.05 4.21 -4.56
N SER A 117 -16.16 3.72 -5.79
CA SER A 117 -17.43 3.36 -6.44
C SER A 117 -17.73 1.86 -6.41
N PHE A 118 -16.83 1.03 -5.89
CA PHE A 118 -17.08 -0.41 -5.76
C PHE A 118 -18.19 -0.64 -4.72
N ALA A 119 -19.05 -1.60 -5.01
CA ALA A 119 -20.10 -2.01 -4.08
C ALA A 119 -19.46 -2.45 -2.76
N ASP A 120 -20.09 -2.10 -1.64
CA ASP A 120 -19.64 -2.43 -0.28
C ASP A 120 -18.23 -1.94 0.13
N MET A 121 -17.55 -1.08 -0.65
CA MET A 121 -16.17 -0.62 -0.35
C MET A 121 -16.03 -0.12 1.08
N PHE A 122 -16.93 0.74 1.55
CA PHE A 122 -16.87 1.31 2.91
C PHE A 122 -17.66 0.52 3.96
N ILE A 123 -18.12 -0.69 3.61
CA ILE A 123 -18.86 -1.59 4.49
C ILE A 123 -18.00 -2.80 4.84
N LYS A 124 -17.31 -3.38 3.86
CA LYS A 124 -16.47 -4.56 4.02
C LYS A 124 -15.00 -4.16 4.06
N PRO A 125 -14.27 -4.41 5.17
CA PRO A 125 -12.87 -4.01 5.31
C PRO A 125 -11.98 -4.57 4.20
N VAL A 126 -11.30 -3.68 3.48
CA VAL A 126 -10.26 -4.02 2.50
C VAL A 126 -8.96 -3.34 2.91
N VAL A 127 -7.93 -4.15 3.11
CA VAL A 127 -6.60 -3.68 3.50
C VAL A 127 -5.56 -4.35 2.62
N GLY A 128 -4.41 -3.73 2.40
CA GLY A 128 -3.43 -4.30 1.50
C GLY A 128 -2.32 -3.36 1.10
N TRP A 129 -1.65 -3.69 0.00
CA TRP A 129 -0.50 -2.93 -0.45
C TRP A 129 -0.19 -3.12 -1.94
N ILE A 130 0.60 -2.19 -2.46
CA ILE A 130 1.06 -2.21 -3.85
C ILE A 130 2.46 -2.82 -3.91
N ALA A 131 2.58 -3.93 -4.65
CA ALA A 131 3.83 -4.61 -4.89
C ALA A 131 4.77 -3.76 -5.75
N GLY A 132 6.06 -3.86 -5.49
CA GLY A 132 7.11 -3.09 -6.15
C GLY A 132 8.34 -3.92 -6.48
N SER A 133 9.44 -3.24 -6.76
CA SER A 133 10.75 -3.84 -6.98
C SER A 133 11.79 -3.12 -6.12
N HIS A 134 13.03 -3.60 -6.14
CA HIS A 134 14.13 -2.78 -5.68
C HIS A 134 14.18 -1.46 -6.47
N LEU A 135 14.56 -0.35 -5.85
CA LEU A 135 14.56 0.96 -6.50
C LEU A 135 15.59 1.04 -7.64
N ASP A 136 16.73 0.36 -7.52
CA ASP A 136 17.70 0.24 -8.62
C ASP A 136 17.15 -0.50 -9.85
N ASP A 137 16.09 -1.30 -9.65
CA ASP A 137 15.40 -2.07 -10.68
C ASP A 137 14.13 -1.37 -11.18
N PHE A 138 13.85 -0.16 -10.67
CA PHE A 138 12.67 0.62 -11.03
C PHE A 138 12.63 0.88 -12.55
N GLY A 139 11.51 0.54 -13.18
CA GLY A 139 11.31 0.62 -14.63
C GLY A 139 12.06 -0.44 -15.45
N LYS A 140 12.81 -1.34 -14.81
CA LYS A 140 13.54 -2.45 -15.46
C LYS A 140 12.89 -3.80 -15.19
N VAL A 141 12.37 -3.99 -13.98
CA VAL A 141 11.68 -5.21 -13.55
C VAL A 141 10.24 -4.87 -13.23
N ALA A 142 9.31 -5.65 -13.76
CA ALA A 142 7.89 -5.50 -13.45
C ALA A 142 7.61 -6.06 -12.05
N PRO A 143 6.89 -5.33 -11.18
CA PRO A 143 6.39 -5.87 -9.94
C PRO A 143 5.45 -7.06 -10.18
N LEU A 144 5.47 -8.04 -9.28
CA LEU A 144 4.65 -9.24 -9.39
C LEU A 144 3.92 -9.50 -8.08
N VAL A 145 2.77 -10.15 -8.20
CA VAL A 145 2.07 -10.82 -7.11
C VAL A 145 2.04 -12.32 -7.33
N VAL A 146 1.74 -13.06 -6.27
CA VAL A 146 1.75 -14.53 -6.28
C VAL A 146 0.50 -15.07 -5.60
N ASN A 147 -0.20 -15.97 -6.29
CA ASN A 147 -1.13 -16.90 -5.67
C ASN A 147 -0.37 -18.18 -5.32
N GLY A 148 -0.16 -18.41 -4.02
CA GLY A 148 0.61 -19.52 -3.49
C GLY A 148 -0.03 -20.89 -3.66
N LEU A 149 -1.35 -20.98 -3.86
CA LEU A 149 -2.04 -22.26 -4.08
C LEU A 149 -1.52 -22.96 -5.33
N GLU A 150 -1.37 -22.18 -6.41
CA GLU A 150 -0.92 -22.66 -7.72
C GLU A 150 0.53 -22.25 -8.03
N ARG A 151 1.14 -21.44 -7.15
CA ARG A 151 2.39 -20.71 -7.40
C ARG A 151 2.36 -19.90 -8.70
N ALA A 152 1.21 -19.29 -8.98
CA ALA A 152 1.01 -18.46 -10.15
C ALA A 152 1.52 -17.04 -9.88
N PHE A 153 2.48 -16.58 -10.68
CA PHE A 153 3.00 -15.21 -10.64
C PHE A 153 2.27 -14.36 -11.68
N ASP A 154 1.91 -13.14 -11.30
CA ASP A 154 1.15 -12.24 -12.16
C ASP A 154 1.59 -10.79 -12.00
N GLY A 155 1.71 -10.06 -13.12
CA GLY A 155 2.08 -8.64 -13.16
C GLY A 155 0.92 -7.71 -13.50
N GLU A 156 -0.27 -8.24 -13.77
CA GLU A 156 -1.44 -7.47 -14.19
C GLU A 156 -2.61 -7.58 -13.22
N ARG A 157 -2.79 -8.73 -12.58
CA ARG A 157 -3.91 -9.04 -11.69
C ARG A 157 -3.55 -8.77 -10.23
N ALA A 158 -4.52 -8.36 -9.44
CA ALA A 158 -4.41 -8.33 -7.98
C ALA A 158 -4.61 -9.74 -7.42
N VAL A 159 -3.89 -10.10 -6.36
CA VAL A 159 -4.17 -11.30 -5.56
C VAL A 159 -4.82 -10.88 -4.24
N VAL A 160 -5.85 -11.61 -3.81
CA VAL A 160 -6.60 -11.28 -2.60
C VAL A 160 -6.80 -12.53 -1.77
N MET A 161 -6.66 -12.39 -0.46
CA MET A 161 -7.09 -13.36 0.55
C MET A 161 -8.30 -12.80 1.31
N HIS A 162 -9.45 -13.43 1.16
CA HIS A 162 -10.67 -13.13 1.89
C HIS A 162 -10.68 -13.92 3.20
N VAL A 163 -10.72 -13.23 4.35
CA VAL A 163 -10.53 -13.83 5.67
C VAL A 163 -11.81 -13.67 6.51
N PRO A 164 -12.60 -14.75 6.71
CA PRO A 164 -13.78 -14.71 7.57
C PRO A 164 -13.40 -14.55 9.05
N LEU A 165 -14.19 -13.75 9.77
CA LEU A 165 -14.09 -13.61 11.23
C LEU A 165 -15.35 -14.15 11.92
N PRO A 166 -15.23 -14.63 13.19
CA PRO A 166 -16.40 -15.02 13.96
C PRO A 166 -17.26 -13.80 14.26
N GLU A 167 -18.57 -13.99 14.48
CA GLU A 167 -19.51 -12.89 14.79
C GLU A 167 -19.11 -12.06 16.01
N SER A 168 -18.31 -12.61 16.93
CA SER A 168 -17.81 -11.91 18.12
C SER A 168 -16.61 -11.00 17.85
N ALA A 169 -16.13 -10.91 16.60
CA ALA A 169 -14.95 -10.12 16.26
C ALA A 169 -15.15 -9.31 14.97
N PHE A 170 -14.44 -8.19 14.89
CA PHE A 170 -14.43 -7.34 13.70
C PHE A 170 -13.01 -6.86 13.38
N ALA A 171 -12.80 -6.50 12.12
CA ALA A 171 -11.52 -6.00 11.61
C ALA A 171 -11.50 -4.47 11.71
N ARG A 172 -10.51 -3.91 12.40
CA ARG A 172 -10.30 -2.46 12.50
C ARG A 172 -9.06 -2.06 11.73
N ILE A 173 -9.24 -1.17 10.76
CA ILE A 173 -8.18 -0.61 9.94
C ILE A 173 -7.88 0.80 10.45
N GLU A 174 -6.60 1.10 10.64
CA GLU A 174 -6.13 2.41 11.05
C GLU A 174 -5.09 2.94 10.06
N ILE A 175 -5.18 4.24 9.79
CA ILE A 175 -4.29 4.95 8.87
C ILE A 175 -3.57 6.02 9.66
N PHE A 176 -2.25 5.91 9.72
CA PHE A 176 -1.39 6.94 10.27
C PHE A 176 -0.81 7.78 9.12
N ASN A 177 -1.23 9.05 9.06
CA ASN A 177 -0.75 10.03 8.09
C ASN A 177 -0.20 11.25 8.82
N THR A 178 1.10 11.51 8.68
CA THR A 178 1.76 12.70 9.26
C THR A 178 1.64 13.94 8.36
N LEU A 179 1.11 13.79 7.15
CA LEU A 179 1.06 14.82 6.12
C LEU A 179 -0.36 15.39 6.05
N GLY A 180 -0.52 16.61 6.55
CA GLY A 180 -1.76 17.38 6.46
C GLY A 180 -1.72 18.38 5.30
N GLN A 181 -2.90 18.88 4.90
CA GLN A 181 -2.98 19.99 3.94
C GLN A 181 -2.24 21.22 4.49
N GLY A 182 -1.43 21.85 3.65
CA GLY A 182 -0.86 23.16 3.96
C GLY A 182 -1.82 24.29 3.65
N ASP A 183 -1.49 25.49 4.15
CA ASP A 183 -2.27 26.73 3.91
C ASP A 183 -2.00 27.37 2.54
N GLY A 184 -1.38 26.63 1.62
CA GLY A 184 -0.98 27.09 0.30
C GLY A 184 -2.14 27.21 -0.68
N ASP A 185 -1.82 27.37 -1.97
CA ASP A 185 -2.83 27.54 -3.02
C ASP A 185 -3.71 26.30 -3.21
N SER A 186 -4.96 26.53 -3.64
CA SER A 186 -5.86 25.48 -4.13
C SER A 186 -5.41 25.04 -5.52
N LEU A 187 -5.30 23.72 -5.69
CA LEU A 187 -4.89 23.06 -6.92
C LEU A 187 -6.02 22.15 -7.41
N ARG A 188 -6.49 22.37 -8.64
CA ARG A 188 -7.46 21.48 -9.31
C ARG A 188 -6.94 21.03 -10.65
N PHE A 189 -7.13 19.77 -10.98
CA PHE A 189 -6.67 19.20 -12.24
C PHE A 189 -7.84 19.12 -13.22
N PRO A 190 -7.63 19.43 -14.52
CA PRO A 190 -8.70 19.37 -15.50
C PRO A 190 -9.07 17.94 -15.91
N GLU A 191 -8.17 16.98 -15.67
CA GLU A 191 -8.33 15.58 -16.07
C GLU A 191 -7.82 14.67 -14.95
N THR A 192 -8.54 13.56 -14.75
CA THR A 192 -8.08 12.47 -13.88
C THR A 192 -6.89 11.73 -14.52
N GLY A 193 -5.79 11.56 -13.79
CA GLY A 193 -4.62 10.86 -14.34
C GLY A 193 -3.40 10.76 -13.43
N PHE A 194 -2.44 9.94 -13.84
CA PHE A 194 -1.13 9.76 -13.17
C PHE A 194 -0.09 10.81 -13.57
N SER A 195 -0.48 11.78 -14.39
CA SER A 195 0.39 12.87 -14.82
C SER A 195 -0.43 14.12 -15.12
N ALA A 196 0.14 15.29 -14.88
CA ALA A 196 -0.47 16.56 -15.23
C ALA A 196 0.55 17.48 -15.89
N HIS A 197 0.10 18.20 -16.91
CA HIS A 197 0.84 19.33 -17.47
C HIS A 197 0.34 20.66 -16.91
N ARG A 198 -0.99 20.78 -16.81
CA ARG A 198 -1.66 22.00 -16.37
C ARG A 198 -2.54 21.72 -15.15
N CYS A 199 -2.68 22.73 -14.30
CA CYS A 199 -3.65 22.74 -13.22
C CYS A 199 -4.22 24.15 -13.03
N LEU A 200 -5.37 24.24 -12.38
CA LEU A 200 -5.94 25.50 -11.91
C LEU A 200 -5.33 25.81 -10.54
N VAL A 201 -4.50 26.84 -10.47
CA VAL A 201 -3.97 27.39 -9.21
C VAL A 201 -4.88 28.53 -8.78
N ASN A 202 -5.65 28.35 -7.71
CA ASN A 202 -6.68 29.30 -7.26
C ASN A 202 -7.64 29.71 -8.41
N GLY A 203 -7.98 28.76 -9.29
CA GLY A 203 -8.84 28.98 -10.46
C GLY A 203 -8.13 29.53 -11.70
N VAL A 204 -6.83 29.78 -11.66
CA VAL A 204 -6.04 30.26 -12.81
C VAL A 204 -5.30 29.12 -13.48
N ASP A 205 -5.55 28.92 -14.77
CA ASP A 205 -4.90 27.88 -15.58
C ASP A 205 -3.38 28.12 -15.72
N THR A 206 -2.60 27.20 -15.16
CA THR A 206 -1.17 27.36 -14.89
C THR A 206 -0.42 26.10 -15.32
N ASP A 207 0.80 26.28 -15.84
CA ASP A 207 1.75 25.18 -16.04
C ASP A 207 2.21 24.66 -14.67
N PHE A 208 1.92 23.39 -14.38
CA PHE A 208 2.08 22.88 -13.03
C PHE A 208 3.56 22.67 -12.66
N ALA A 209 4.40 22.26 -13.61
CA ALA A 209 5.84 22.10 -13.38
C ALA A 209 6.49 23.46 -13.07
N ALA A 210 6.20 24.47 -13.89
CA ALA A 210 6.69 25.83 -13.67
C ALA A 210 6.18 26.43 -12.34
N TYR A 211 4.94 26.11 -11.94
CA TYR A 211 4.41 26.51 -10.63
C TYR A 211 5.22 25.92 -9.47
N LEU A 212 5.49 24.60 -9.50
CA LEU A 212 6.28 23.93 -8.46
C LEU A 212 7.70 24.52 -8.37
N GLU A 213 8.34 24.77 -9.50
CA GLU A 213 9.66 25.40 -9.56
C GLU A 213 9.67 26.82 -9.00
N ALA A 214 8.70 27.66 -9.42
CA ALA A 214 8.60 29.04 -8.96
C ALA A 214 8.35 29.13 -7.45
N ARG A 215 7.67 28.14 -6.88
CA ARG A 215 7.46 28.02 -5.42
C ARG A 215 8.61 27.36 -4.68
N GLN A 216 9.63 26.87 -5.39
CA GLN A 216 10.70 26.05 -4.83
C GLN A 216 10.13 24.90 -3.98
N ALA A 217 9.06 24.27 -4.48
CA ALA A 217 8.33 23.25 -3.76
C ALA A 217 9.22 22.04 -3.44
N ASP A 218 9.17 21.58 -2.20
CA ASP A 218 9.79 20.31 -1.82
C ASP A 218 8.96 19.16 -2.38
N VAL A 219 9.43 18.52 -3.45
CA VAL A 219 8.72 17.45 -4.16
C VAL A 219 8.55 16.17 -3.33
N ARG A 220 9.14 16.08 -2.13
CA ARG A 220 8.86 15.02 -1.15
C ARG A 220 7.53 15.22 -0.44
N LEU A 221 7.01 16.45 -0.42
CA LEU A 221 5.69 16.77 0.11
C LEU A 221 4.63 16.45 -0.96
N PRO A 222 3.65 15.58 -0.65
CA PRO A 222 2.62 15.22 -1.61
C PRO A 222 1.61 16.35 -1.80
N LEU A 223 0.75 16.17 -2.79
CA LEU A 223 -0.54 16.83 -2.80
C LEU A 223 -1.45 16.14 -1.78
N VAL A 224 -2.18 16.90 -0.98
CA VAL A 224 -3.12 16.39 0.02
C VAL A 224 -4.51 16.91 -0.31
N ALA A 225 -5.47 16.01 -0.34
CA ALA A 225 -6.89 16.31 -0.54
C ALA A 225 -7.71 15.80 0.64
N ASP A 226 -8.82 16.49 0.91
CA ASP A 226 -9.80 16.11 1.92
C ASP A 226 -10.94 15.31 1.26
N TYR A 227 -11.02 14.03 1.57
CA TYR A 227 -12.10 13.13 1.17
C TYR A 227 -13.03 12.87 2.35
N GLY A 228 -14.00 13.76 2.56
CA GLY A 228 -15.02 13.57 3.59
C GLY A 228 -14.47 13.54 5.02
N GLY A 229 -13.41 14.29 5.28
CA GLY A 229 -12.68 14.35 6.56
C GLY A 229 -11.38 13.55 6.58
N ALA A 230 -11.11 12.71 5.57
CA ALA A 230 -9.88 11.94 5.46
C ALA A 230 -8.84 12.65 4.58
N SER A 231 -7.62 12.82 5.10
CA SER A 231 -6.49 13.37 4.33
C SER A 231 -5.86 12.29 3.46
N ILE A 232 -6.02 12.40 2.15
CA ILE A 232 -5.46 11.48 1.15
C ILE A 232 -4.32 12.15 0.39
N ASN A 233 -3.19 11.45 0.33
CA ASN A 233 -1.97 11.94 -0.29
C ASN A 233 -1.86 11.45 -1.75
N VAL A 234 -1.41 12.33 -2.64
CA VAL A 234 -0.95 12.00 -3.99
C VAL A 234 0.51 12.43 -4.11
N SER A 235 1.40 11.45 -4.03
CA SER A 235 2.85 11.71 -4.04
C SER A 235 3.36 12.01 -5.44
N ILE A 236 4.23 13.02 -5.52
CA ILE A 236 4.91 13.41 -6.76
C ILE A 236 6.02 12.39 -7.04
N LYS A 237 6.00 11.80 -8.23
CA LYS A 237 7.00 10.85 -8.72
C LYS A 237 8.17 11.56 -9.39
N GLY A 238 7.89 12.62 -10.14
CA GLY A 238 8.91 13.38 -10.84
C GLY A 238 8.34 14.62 -11.50
N VAL A 239 9.22 15.60 -11.74
CA VAL A 239 8.93 16.83 -12.45
C VAL A 239 9.88 16.91 -13.65
N ASP A 240 9.33 16.87 -14.86
CA ASP A 240 10.03 17.17 -16.09
C ASP A 240 9.69 18.61 -16.50
N SER A 241 10.55 19.53 -16.11
CA SER A 241 10.39 20.97 -16.36
C SER A 241 10.54 21.33 -17.83
N ILE A 242 11.23 20.51 -18.63
CA ILE A 242 11.40 20.77 -20.06
C ILE A 242 10.11 20.40 -20.79
N ALA A 243 9.50 19.27 -20.45
CA ALA A 243 8.22 18.84 -21.00
C ALA A 243 7.00 19.48 -20.33
N GLY A 244 7.20 20.24 -19.24
CA GLY A 244 6.13 20.79 -18.42
C GLY A 244 5.23 19.70 -17.85
N ARG A 245 5.80 18.56 -17.45
CA ARG A 245 5.06 17.35 -17.02
C ARG A 245 5.40 17.00 -15.59
N VAL A 246 4.38 16.76 -14.77
CA VAL A 246 4.53 16.20 -13.43
C VAL A 246 3.88 14.81 -13.41
N ASP A 247 4.62 13.80 -12.98
CA ASP A 247 4.12 12.44 -12.79
C ASP A 247 3.84 12.16 -11.31
N PHE A 248 2.85 11.32 -11.04
CA PHE A 248 2.40 10.96 -9.69
C PHE A 248 2.45 9.44 -9.45
N TYR A 249 2.54 9.03 -8.18
CA TYR A 249 2.43 7.61 -7.79
C TYR A 249 0.98 7.11 -7.69
N ALA A 250 0.05 8.02 -7.39
CA ALA A 250 -1.40 7.82 -7.41
C ALA A 250 -2.04 8.85 -8.36
N PRO A 251 -3.25 8.60 -8.91
CA PRO A 251 -3.86 9.56 -9.82
C PRO A 251 -4.35 10.80 -9.07
N VAL A 252 -4.27 11.95 -9.72
CA VAL A 252 -5.11 13.11 -9.39
C VAL A 252 -6.49 12.93 -10.03
N PHE A 253 -7.52 13.53 -9.45
CA PHE A 253 -8.90 13.51 -9.93
C PHE A 253 -9.37 14.91 -10.32
N ASP A 254 -10.25 14.98 -11.32
CA ASP A 254 -10.74 16.25 -11.89
C ASP A 254 -11.86 16.93 -11.07
N ASP A 255 -12.46 16.21 -10.13
CA ASP A 255 -13.49 16.72 -9.22
C ASP A 255 -12.94 17.10 -7.84
N VAL A 256 -11.66 16.82 -7.56
CA VAL A 256 -11.02 17.00 -6.26
C VAL A 256 -10.18 18.28 -6.21
N GLU A 257 -10.23 18.96 -5.05
CA GLU A 257 -9.30 20.04 -4.71
C GLU A 257 -8.13 19.50 -3.88
N TYR A 258 -6.93 19.87 -4.27
CA TYR A 258 -5.68 19.52 -3.61
C TYR A 258 -4.97 20.75 -3.07
N ARG A 259 -4.09 20.53 -2.10
CA ARG A 259 -3.07 21.50 -1.65
C ARG A 259 -1.74 20.79 -1.49
N LEU A 260 -0.62 21.50 -1.61
CA LEU A 260 0.65 20.93 -1.16
C LEU A 260 0.59 20.67 0.35
N ALA A 261 1.19 19.57 0.79
CA ALA A 261 1.25 19.25 2.21
C ALA A 261 1.95 20.35 3.02
N ALA A 262 1.55 20.51 4.27
CA ALA A 262 2.28 21.35 5.22
C ALA A 262 3.73 20.85 5.38
N PRO A 263 4.72 21.73 5.59
CA PRO A 263 6.08 21.30 5.84
C PRO A 263 6.19 20.36 7.04
N VAL A 264 6.95 19.28 6.88
CA VAL A 264 7.25 18.32 7.97
C VAL A 264 8.75 18.11 8.11
N ASP A 265 9.19 17.75 9.32
CA ASP A 265 10.55 17.29 9.55
C ASP A 265 10.65 15.77 9.36
N PHE A 266 11.08 15.36 8.17
CA PHE A 266 11.29 13.95 7.85
C PHE A 266 12.32 13.25 8.77
N ASN A 267 13.16 14.00 9.50
CA ASN A 267 14.13 13.38 10.41
C ASN A 267 13.49 12.76 11.65
N LEU A 268 12.25 13.12 12.01
CA LEU A 268 11.62 12.62 13.24
C LEU A 268 11.26 11.12 13.19
N ALA A 269 11.15 10.52 12.00
CA ALA A 269 10.87 9.09 11.79
C ALA A 269 9.76 8.54 12.72
N GLN A 270 8.63 9.23 12.77
CA GLN A 270 7.49 8.82 13.59
C GLN A 270 6.68 7.74 12.88
N GLY A 271 6.20 6.77 13.64
CA GLY A 271 5.18 5.83 13.20
C GLY A 271 3.99 5.84 14.16
N ALA A 272 2.98 5.04 13.83
CA ALA A 272 1.77 4.97 14.63
C ALA A 272 2.06 4.43 16.04
N GLU A 273 1.44 5.07 17.03
CA GLU A 273 1.38 4.52 18.39
C GLU A 273 0.27 3.47 18.44
N VAL A 274 0.60 2.27 18.93
CA VAL A 274 -0.35 1.17 19.03
C VAL A 274 -0.42 0.64 20.46
N GLU A 275 -1.64 0.45 20.96
CA GLU A 275 -1.87 -0.09 22.31
C GLU A 275 -1.61 -1.60 22.38
N ALA A 276 -1.86 -2.31 21.28
CA ALA A 276 -1.62 -3.73 21.10
C ALA A 276 -0.98 -3.99 19.75
N LEU A 277 -0.18 -5.05 19.65
CA LEU A 277 0.43 -5.45 18.38
C LEU A 277 -0.67 -5.82 17.38
N PRO A 278 -0.74 -5.15 16.21
CA PRO A 278 -1.73 -5.46 15.21
C PRO A 278 -1.42 -6.80 14.53
N LEU A 279 -2.45 -7.35 13.89
CA LEU A 279 -2.33 -8.56 13.09
C LEU A 279 -1.42 -8.34 11.88
N TRP A 280 -1.53 -7.18 11.24
CA TRP A 280 -0.82 -6.87 10.01
C TRP A 280 -0.53 -5.37 9.92
N SER A 281 0.58 -4.99 9.29
CA SER A 281 0.85 -3.59 8.92
C SER A 281 1.72 -3.47 7.68
N CYS A 282 1.66 -2.32 7.02
CA CYS A 282 2.62 -1.90 6.00
C CYS A 282 2.86 -0.39 6.09
N ASN A 283 3.92 0.08 5.44
CA ASN A 283 4.29 1.49 5.42
C ASN A 283 4.81 1.86 4.03
N CYS A 284 4.65 3.11 3.61
CA CYS A 284 5.12 3.54 2.29
C CYS A 284 6.64 3.47 2.15
N ILE A 285 7.12 3.03 0.98
CA ILE A 285 8.53 3.13 0.58
C ILE A 285 8.99 4.59 0.54
N LEU A 286 8.10 5.54 0.28
CA LEU A 286 8.45 6.96 0.33
C LEU A 286 8.76 7.43 1.75
N ASN A 287 8.08 6.89 2.78
CA ASN A 287 8.43 7.16 4.17
C ASN A 287 9.79 6.54 4.51
N TYR A 288 10.07 5.33 4.02
CA TYR A 288 11.37 4.70 4.16
C TYR A 288 12.51 5.57 3.62
N LEU A 289 12.33 6.12 2.41
CA LEU A 289 13.34 6.94 1.76
C LEU A 289 13.46 8.33 2.38
N TYR A 290 12.34 9.04 2.52
CA TYR A 290 12.36 10.44 2.91
C TYR A 290 12.70 10.62 4.39
N CYS A 291 12.26 9.70 5.25
CA CYS A 291 12.63 9.69 6.67
C CYS A 291 13.96 8.97 6.94
N GLY A 292 14.60 8.40 5.91
CA GLY A 292 15.88 7.68 6.02
C GLY A 292 15.82 6.53 7.01
N LEU A 293 14.87 5.60 6.83
CA LEU A 293 14.53 4.58 7.82
C LEU A 293 15.48 3.37 7.86
N GLU A 294 16.46 3.26 6.97
CA GLU A 294 17.48 2.20 7.04
C GLU A 294 18.16 2.18 8.41
N GLY A 295 18.10 1.04 9.10
CA GLY A 295 18.64 0.86 10.46
C GLY A 295 17.91 1.63 11.56
N ARG A 296 16.77 2.27 11.27
CA ARG A 296 15.95 3.03 12.24
C ARG A 296 14.58 2.39 12.40
N THR A 297 14.01 2.51 13.59
CA THR A 297 12.64 2.04 13.89
C THR A 297 11.65 3.20 13.90
N THR A 298 10.37 2.90 13.63
CA THR A 298 9.25 3.86 13.71
C THR A 298 8.22 3.42 14.75
N GLY A 299 8.67 2.86 15.87
CA GLY A 299 7.80 2.28 16.91
C GLY A 299 7.67 0.77 16.82
N ALA A 300 6.50 0.24 17.21
CA ALA A 300 6.28 -1.21 17.35
C ALA A 300 5.85 -1.92 16.06
N LEU A 301 5.45 -1.16 15.03
CA LEU A 301 4.93 -1.71 13.78
C LEU A 301 6.05 -2.21 12.86
N THR A 302 5.96 -3.47 12.47
CA THR A 302 6.82 -4.12 11.47
C THR A 302 6.00 -4.53 10.26
N GLY A 303 6.64 -4.63 9.10
CA GLY A 303 5.93 -4.88 7.85
C GLY A 303 6.77 -4.60 6.61
N PRO A 304 6.22 -4.88 5.41
CA PRO A 304 6.82 -4.43 4.17
C PRO A 304 6.73 -2.91 4.01
N MET A 305 7.74 -2.35 3.31
CA MET A 305 7.80 -0.95 2.89
C MET A 305 7.40 -0.83 1.42
N THR A 306 6.15 -0.48 1.13
CA THR A 306 5.44 -0.80 -0.12
C THR A 306 5.30 0.40 -1.06
N PHE A 307 4.95 0.18 -2.32
CA PHE A 307 4.80 1.27 -3.32
C PHE A 307 3.50 2.07 -3.18
N GLY A 308 2.69 1.67 -2.21
CA GLY A 308 1.36 2.18 -1.93
C GLY A 308 0.73 1.29 -0.87
N GLU A 309 -0.19 1.86 -0.12
CA GLU A 309 -0.90 1.22 0.96
C GLU A 309 -2.37 1.19 0.58
N ILE A 310 -3.09 0.15 0.99
CA ILE A 310 -4.53 0.05 0.78
C ILE A 310 -5.19 -0.02 2.13
N ALA A 311 -6.08 0.95 2.39
CA ALA A 311 -7.02 0.95 3.49
C ALA A 311 -8.33 1.51 2.93
N TYR A 312 -9.14 0.62 2.36
CA TYR A 312 -10.26 0.92 1.45
C TYR A 312 -9.84 1.59 0.13
N LEU A 313 -9.11 2.70 0.23
CA LEU A 313 -8.60 3.45 -0.90
C LEU A 313 -7.09 3.26 -1.02
N LEU A 314 -6.56 3.55 -2.21
CA LEU A 314 -5.11 3.66 -2.41
C LEU A 314 -4.59 4.88 -1.66
N LEU A 315 -3.53 4.68 -0.89
CA LEU A 315 -2.84 5.69 -0.10
C LEU A 315 -1.35 5.72 -0.46
N ASN A 316 -0.72 6.87 -0.27
CA ASN A 316 0.72 7.05 -0.36
C ASN A 316 1.25 7.81 0.86
N GLN A 317 2.51 7.57 1.24
CA GLN A 317 3.15 8.22 2.38
C GLN A 317 2.34 8.09 3.69
N THR A 318 1.72 6.93 3.90
CA THR A 318 1.05 6.60 5.15
C THR A 318 1.66 5.33 5.77
N GLN A 319 1.19 5.01 6.95
CA GLN A 319 1.36 3.70 7.56
C GLN A 319 -0.03 3.14 7.85
N VAL A 320 -0.27 1.90 7.49
CA VAL A 320 -1.57 1.24 7.67
C VAL A 320 -1.38 0.00 8.52
N TYR A 321 -2.27 -0.22 9.48
CA TYR A 321 -2.32 -1.46 10.22
C TYR A 321 -3.75 -1.97 10.41
N LEU A 322 -3.85 -3.27 10.64
CA LEU A 322 -5.08 -3.99 10.91
C LEU A 322 -5.02 -4.69 12.26
N SER A 323 -5.98 -4.42 13.13
CA SER A 323 -6.23 -5.20 14.35
C SER A 323 -7.56 -5.97 14.25
N ILE A 324 -7.66 -7.05 15.01
CA ILE A 324 -8.92 -7.77 15.21
C ILE A 324 -9.39 -7.47 16.63
N GLU A 325 -10.55 -6.83 16.73
CA GLU A 325 -11.15 -6.46 18.01
C GLU A 325 -12.35 -7.38 18.30
N GLN A 326 -12.68 -7.55 19.59
CA GLN A 326 -13.91 -8.24 19.99
C GLN A 326 -15.04 -7.22 20.04
N ALA A 327 -16.23 -7.64 19.60
CA ALA A 327 -17.46 -6.85 19.64
C ALA A 327 -17.99 -6.64 21.07
#